data_AF-A0A6A6AYW2-F1
#
_entry.id   AF-A0A6A6AYW2-F1
#
_cell.length_a   1.000
_cell.length_b   1.000
_cell.length_c   1.000
_cell.angle_alpha   90.00
_cell.angle_beta   90.00
_cell.angle_gamma   90.00
#
_symmetry.space_group_name_H-M   'P 1'
#
loop_
_entity.id
_entity.type
_entity.pdbx_description
1 polymer ?
#
loop_
_entity_poly.entity_id
_entity_poly.type
_entity_poly.pdbx_seq_one_letter_code
_entity_poly.pdbx_strand_id
1 'polypeptide(L)'
;MRQSSRTAIAALAAASAANAASLTDLCTVDNIQSALPANGTLLGIDLLPDTVSANAVYNATTAPSMMSSSGSDSNTYNYCNVSVSYTHTGKNDRVVLLYAFPAPADFKNRFYLGGGGGFSLSSDTTGGFKYGAVSGATDAGYDAFNNSYDEVVLYGNGSINWDATHMFGYQALGELTQVGKAMTKGLYSTGDKKIYTYFEGCSDGGREAMSQVQRWGEEYDGIVAGAPAFRYAQQQVNHVFSSAVEHTLDYYPPPCELSKIVNMTIAACDPLDGRTDGVISRSDLCQLNFNMNSTIGEPYYCAAKNSTSLGFGFGKRALTSGSSTSYTPAQNGTISAKGVAVAQAIVDGLHSSEGKRAYLSWQIGSSYGDTATTWDEDSKSWQLSIPSTGGEYVTKFVQLVDVDNLTTMDGVTYDTLISWMETAMVRYGDTLQTTEPDISAFKAHGGKLLHYHGESDNSIPAASSVRYFDSVRQIMHPGKGYNESVEAMGDWYRFFLVPGAAHCSSNSLQPNGPFPQTNMQTVIDWVENGVTPQRLNASVTAGPYKGETQMLCSWPERPLWTKGNANGTQFECVYDQESIDSWTYTFDAFKVPVY
;
A
#
# COMPACT_ATOMS: atom_id res chain seq x y z
N MET A 1 -31.26 -47.84 49.89
CA MET A 1 -30.74 -47.55 48.54
C MET A 1 -29.52 -46.66 48.69
N ARG A 2 -28.34 -47.16 48.28
CA ARG A 2 -27.10 -46.38 48.18
C ARG A 2 -27.16 -45.55 46.90
N GLN A 3 -26.95 -44.23 46.98
CA GLN A 3 -26.55 -43.44 45.82
C GLN A 3 -25.28 -42.67 46.20
N SER A 4 -24.21 -43.08 45.53
CA SER A 4 -22.86 -42.53 45.62
C SER A 4 -22.77 -41.25 44.81
N SER A 5 -22.41 -40.14 45.45
CA SER A 5 -21.94 -38.93 44.80
C SER A 5 -20.59 -39.20 44.14
N ARG A 6 -20.53 -39.17 42.81
CA ARG A 6 -19.26 -39.16 42.06
C ARG A 6 -18.87 -37.70 41.87
N THR A 7 -17.88 -37.26 42.66
CA THR A 7 -17.14 -36.02 42.43
C THR A 7 -16.31 -36.20 41.16
N ALA A 8 -16.60 -35.43 40.11
CA ALA A 8 -15.76 -35.35 38.94
C ALA A 8 -14.50 -34.57 39.31
N ILE A 9 -13.36 -35.25 39.37
CA ILE A 9 -12.04 -34.62 39.47
C ILE A 9 -11.71 -34.15 38.05
N ALA A 10 -11.82 -32.84 37.80
CA ALA A 10 -11.22 -32.22 36.63
C ALA A 10 -9.70 -32.28 36.82
N ALA A 11 -9.03 -33.13 36.05
CA ALA A 11 -7.58 -33.11 35.94
C ALA A 11 -7.19 -31.82 35.21
N LEU A 12 -6.70 -30.82 35.94
CA LEU A 12 -5.89 -29.76 35.33
C LEU A 12 -4.62 -30.42 34.80
N ALA A 13 -4.56 -30.66 33.50
CA ALA A 13 -3.29 -30.84 32.81
C ALA A 13 -2.59 -29.47 32.86
N ALA A 14 -1.69 -29.30 33.83
CA ALA A 14 -0.73 -28.23 33.80
C ALA A 14 0.18 -28.49 32.58
N ALA A 15 -0.08 -27.81 31.48
CA ALA A 15 0.90 -27.68 30.41
C ALA A 15 2.13 -27.02 31.03
N SER A 16 3.21 -27.78 31.15
CA SER A 16 4.51 -27.25 31.53
C SER A 16 4.91 -26.26 30.44
N ALA A 17 4.79 -24.96 30.72
CA ALA A 17 5.33 -23.91 29.87
C ALA A 17 6.84 -24.14 29.77
N ALA A 18 7.31 -24.51 28.58
CA ALA A 18 8.73 -24.62 28.31
C ALA A 18 9.31 -23.20 28.28
N ASN A 19 10.07 -22.83 29.31
CA ASN A 19 10.92 -21.64 29.26
C ASN A 19 12.07 -21.95 28.30
N ALA A 20 11.90 -21.63 27.02
CA ALA A 20 13.00 -21.71 26.07
C ALA A 20 14.06 -20.64 26.43
N ALA A 21 15.09 -21.06 27.17
CA ALA A 21 16.19 -20.18 27.58
C ALA A 21 17.16 -19.88 26.43
N SER A 22 17.14 -20.69 25.37
CA SER A 22 17.99 -20.55 24.20
C SER A 22 17.23 -20.79 22.89
N LEU A 23 17.82 -20.39 21.76
CA LEU A 23 17.26 -20.67 20.44
C LEU A 23 17.15 -22.18 20.16
N THR A 24 18.12 -22.98 20.62
CA THR A 24 18.10 -24.44 20.47
C THR A 24 16.94 -25.06 21.23
N ASP A 25 16.62 -24.53 22.42
CA ASP A 25 15.46 -24.99 23.19
C ASP A 25 14.17 -24.57 22.46
N LEU A 26 14.07 -23.31 22.04
CA LEU A 26 12.88 -22.80 21.34
C LEU A 26 12.60 -23.59 20.05
N CYS A 27 13.64 -23.89 19.29
CA CYS A 27 13.55 -24.38 17.94
C CYS A 27 13.52 -25.90 17.82
N THR A 28 12.52 -26.52 18.44
CA THR A 28 12.24 -27.95 18.32
C THR A 28 10.79 -28.17 17.89
N VAL A 29 10.54 -29.21 17.11
CA VAL A 29 9.17 -29.56 16.66
C VAL A 29 8.23 -29.71 17.86
N ASP A 30 8.67 -30.38 18.92
CA ASP A 30 7.88 -30.62 20.14
C ASP A 30 7.48 -29.30 20.83
N ASN A 31 8.39 -28.33 20.91
CA ASN A 31 8.08 -27.03 21.54
C ASN A 31 7.17 -26.18 20.66
N ILE A 32 7.36 -26.19 19.34
CA ILE A 32 6.44 -25.53 18.43
C ILE A 32 5.03 -26.15 18.53
N GLN A 33 4.93 -27.48 18.49
CA GLN A 33 3.65 -28.19 18.61
C GLN A 33 2.96 -27.90 19.95
N SER A 34 3.72 -27.86 21.05
CA SER A 34 3.19 -27.56 22.38
C SER A 34 2.70 -26.11 22.52
N ALA A 35 3.19 -25.20 21.68
CA ALA A 35 2.77 -23.81 21.67
C ALA A 35 1.60 -23.53 20.71
N LEU A 36 1.15 -24.51 19.92
CA LEU A 36 -0.03 -24.36 19.08
C LEU A 36 -1.28 -24.20 19.95
N PRO A 37 -2.18 -23.24 19.65
CA PRO A 37 -3.47 -23.19 20.31
C PRO A 37 -4.26 -24.47 20.00
N ALA A 38 -5.00 -24.99 20.99
CA ALA A 38 -5.81 -26.18 20.79
C ALA A 38 -6.96 -25.89 19.80
N ASN A 39 -7.33 -26.87 18.97
CA ASN A 39 -8.47 -26.73 18.05
C ASN A 39 -9.75 -26.37 18.82
N GLY A 40 -10.51 -25.43 18.26
CA GLY A 40 -11.65 -24.79 18.93
C GLY A 40 -11.30 -23.55 19.76
N THR A 41 -10.01 -23.21 19.92
CA THR A 41 -9.58 -21.91 20.50
C THR A 41 -9.75 -20.79 19.49
N LEU A 42 -9.28 -21.00 18.26
CA LEU A 42 -9.51 -20.11 17.11
C LEU A 42 -10.66 -20.69 16.31
N LEU A 43 -11.81 -20.02 16.32
CA LEU A 43 -13.03 -20.54 15.69
C LEU A 43 -12.85 -20.62 14.18
N GLY A 44 -13.15 -21.79 13.60
CA GLY A 44 -13.05 -22.02 12.16
C GLY A 44 -11.65 -22.41 11.68
N ILE A 45 -10.64 -22.45 12.55
CA ILE A 45 -9.28 -22.88 12.25
C ILE A 45 -8.95 -24.16 13.02
N ASP A 46 -8.62 -25.22 12.29
CA ASP A 46 -8.10 -26.46 12.85
C ASP A 46 -6.62 -26.60 12.48
N LEU A 47 -5.74 -26.41 13.47
CA LEU A 47 -4.30 -26.57 13.26
C LEU A 47 -3.95 -28.04 13.03
N LEU A 48 -2.90 -28.25 12.24
CA LEU A 48 -2.38 -29.56 11.85
C LEU A 48 -0.97 -29.77 12.46
N PRO A 49 -0.85 -30.24 13.72
CA PRO A 49 0.44 -30.34 14.41
C PRO A 49 1.46 -31.23 13.70
N ASP A 50 1.00 -32.23 12.96
CA ASP A 50 1.84 -33.15 12.17
C ASP A 50 2.55 -32.47 10.99
N THR A 51 2.10 -31.28 10.58
CA THR A 51 2.74 -30.47 9.54
C THR A 51 3.86 -29.55 10.06
N VAL A 52 4.07 -29.53 11.38
CA VAL A 52 5.06 -28.65 12.00
C VAL A 52 6.48 -29.02 11.57
N SER A 53 7.25 -28.02 11.15
CA SER A 53 8.71 -28.10 11.04
C SER A 53 9.36 -26.92 11.74
N ALA A 54 10.56 -27.13 12.29
CA ALA A 54 11.33 -26.13 13.01
C ALA A 54 12.82 -26.28 12.66
N ASN A 55 13.46 -25.19 12.24
CA ASN A 55 14.86 -25.18 11.83
C ASN A 55 15.56 -23.93 12.37
N ALA A 56 16.59 -24.11 13.19
CA ALA A 56 17.38 -23.00 13.71
C ALA A 56 18.28 -22.44 12.61
N VAL A 57 18.23 -21.13 12.41
CA VAL A 57 19.05 -20.37 11.47
C VAL A 57 19.97 -19.46 12.26
N TYR A 58 21.26 -19.46 11.92
CA TYR A 58 22.28 -18.68 12.59
C TYR A 58 22.97 -17.71 11.64
N ASN A 59 23.29 -16.52 12.15
CA ASN A 59 24.03 -15.46 11.46
C ASN A 59 23.40 -15.06 10.11
N ALA A 60 22.07 -15.04 10.03
CA ALA A 60 21.38 -14.65 8.82
C ALA A 60 21.35 -13.13 8.67
N THR A 61 21.74 -12.64 7.51
CA THR A 61 21.47 -11.26 7.10
C THR A 61 20.05 -11.18 6.54
N THR A 62 19.26 -10.22 7.00
CA THR A 62 17.95 -9.95 6.40
C THR A 62 18.12 -9.30 5.05
N ALA A 63 17.28 -9.68 4.08
CA ALA A 63 17.15 -8.90 2.86
C ALA A 63 16.59 -7.51 3.22
N PRO A 64 16.92 -6.45 2.45
CA PRO A 64 16.21 -5.19 2.57
C PRO A 64 14.71 -5.42 2.36
N SER A 65 13.88 -4.98 3.31
CA SER A 65 12.43 -4.88 3.06
C SER A 65 12.20 -3.93 1.89
N MET A 66 11.20 -4.20 1.03
CA MET A 66 10.83 -3.32 -0.09
C MET A 66 10.50 -1.88 0.36
N MET A 67 10.16 -1.69 1.64
CA MET A 67 9.89 -0.39 2.27
C MET A 67 11.10 0.23 2.99
N SER A 68 12.15 -0.55 3.20
CA SER A 68 13.38 -0.08 3.85
C SER A 68 14.30 0.54 2.80
N SER A 69 14.15 1.84 2.56
CA SER A 69 15.17 2.62 1.83
C SER A 69 16.44 2.86 2.67
N SER A 70 16.41 2.51 3.97
CA SER A 70 17.63 2.22 4.71
C SER A 70 18.23 0.92 4.16
N GLY A 71 19.45 1.02 3.63
CA GLY A 71 20.20 -0.12 3.10
C GLY A 71 20.23 -1.32 4.06
N SER A 72 20.57 -2.49 3.51
CA SER A 72 20.70 -3.74 4.25
C SER A 72 21.29 -3.49 5.64
N ASP A 73 20.53 -3.77 6.68
CA ASP A 73 21.07 -3.76 8.02
C ASP A 73 22.15 -4.86 8.03
N SER A 74 23.41 -4.48 8.29
CA SER A 74 24.52 -5.44 8.34
C SER A 74 24.42 -6.36 9.56
N ASN A 75 23.40 -6.16 10.39
CA ASN A 75 23.09 -7.00 11.53
C ASN A 75 22.74 -8.42 11.08
N THR A 76 23.32 -9.38 11.78
CA THR A 76 23.00 -10.79 11.60
C THR A 76 22.08 -11.25 12.71
N TYR A 77 21.07 -12.05 12.37
CA TYR A 77 20.04 -12.51 13.28
C TYR A 77 20.09 -14.03 13.42
N ASN A 78 19.78 -14.51 14.62
CA ASN A 78 19.58 -15.92 14.91
C ASN A 78 18.10 -16.14 15.20
N TYR A 79 17.47 -17.12 14.56
CA TYR A 79 16.03 -17.32 14.68
C TYR A 79 15.64 -18.77 14.41
N CYS A 80 14.43 -19.14 14.79
CA CYS A 80 13.80 -20.40 14.45
C CYS A 80 12.87 -20.20 13.27
N ASN A 81 13.19 -20.82 12.14
CA ASN A 81 12.29 -20.89 10.99
C ASN A 81 11.28 -22.01 11.21
N VAL A 82 9.99 -21.67 11.19
CA VAL A 82 8.89 -22.58 11.52
C VAL A 82 7.92 -22.61 10.36
N SER A 83 7.46 -23.81 10.00
CA SER A 83 6.27 -23.99 9.17
C SER A 83 5.21 -24.76 9.95
N VAL A 84 3.96 -24.38 9.81
CA VAL A 84 2.78 -25.09 10.31
C VAL A 84 1.63 -24.89 9.32
N SER A 85 0.70 -25.82 9.25
CA SER A 85 -0.51 -25.68 8.44
C SER A 85 -1.78 -25.73 9.30
N TYR A 86 -2.85 -25.16 8.77
CA TYR A 86 -4.22 -25.36 9.26
C TYR A 86 -5.16 -25.71 8.11
N THR A 87 -6.33 -26.21 8.46
CA THR A 87 -7.50 -26.31 7.59
C THR A 87 -8.62 -25.48 8.17
N HIS A 88 -9.49 -24.91 7.33
CA HIS A 88 -10.72 -24.32 7.84
C HIS A 88 -11.70 -25.42 8.20
N THR A 89 -12.33 -25.32 9.38
CA THR A 89 -13.25 -26.35 9.88
C THR A 89 -14.34 -26.64 8.84
N GLY A 90 -14.32 -27.86 8.28
CA GLY A 90 -15.28 -28.31 7.28
C GLY A 90 -14.97 -27.94 5.82
N LYS A 91 -13.87 -27.25 5.51
CA LYS A 91 -13.48 -26.90 4.12
C LYS A 91 -12.46 -27.85 3.48
N ASN A 92 -11.78 -28.72 4.23
CA ASN A 92 -10.79 -29.68 3.70
C ASN A 92 -9.73 -29.04 2.78
N ASP A 93 -9.45 -27.76 3.01
CA ASP A 93 -8.36 -27.01 2.42
C ASP A 93 -7.11 -27.12 3.32
N ARG A 94 -5.99 -26.58 2.84
CA ARG A 94 -4.77 -26.50 3.64
C ARG A 94 -4.08 -25.17 3.38
N VAL A 95 -3.85 -24.42 4.44
CA VAL A 95 -3.12 -23.16 4.41
C VAL A 95 -1.80 -23.35 5.15
N VAL A 96 -0.71 -22.95 4.52
CA VAL A 96 0.64 -22.98 5.09
C VAL A 96 0.98 -21.63 5.68
N LEU A 97 1.46 -21.65 6.93
CA LEU A 97 2.00 -20.53 7.66
C LEU A 97 3.51 -20.73 7.83
N LEU A 98 4.27 -19.68 7.56
CA LEU A 98 5.69 -19.59 7.85
C LEU A 98 5.90 -18.53 8.94
N TYR A 99 6.74 -18.83 9.91
CA TYR A 99 7.13 -17.89 10.95
C TYR A 99 8.63 -17.90 11.17
N ALA A 100 9.18 -16.75 11.51
CA ALA A 100 10.54 -16.62 11.99
C ALA A 100 10.52 -16.06 13.43
N PHE A 101 10.88 -16.91 14.39
CA PHE A 101 10.93 -16.57 15.80
C PHE A 101 12.36 -16.16 16.18
N PRO A 102 12.65 -14.89 16.50
CA PRO A 102 14.01 -14.48 16.87
C PRO A 102 14.53 -15.23 18.11
N ALA A 103 15.84 -15.28 18.30
CA ALA A 103 16.40 -15.85 19.52
C ALA A 103 15.80 -15.17 20.77
N PRO A 104 15.59 -15.89 21.89
CA PRO A 104 14.97 -15.32 23.09
C PRO A 104 15.58 -14.01 23.60
N ALA A 105 16.89 -13.80 23.38
CA ALA A 105 17.58 -12.58 23.77
C ALA A 105 17.23 -11.36 22.89
N ASP A 106 16.79 -11.58 21.66
CA ASP A 106 16.48 -10.53 20.67
C ASP A 106 14.99 -10.17 20.65
N PHE A 107 14.14 -11.03 21.23
CA PHE A 107 12.69 -10.85 21.25
C PHE A 107 12.24 -9.74 22.22
N LYS A 108 11.42 -8.81 21.71
CA LYS A 108 10.94 -7.63 22.44
C LYS A 108 9.43 -7.65 22.74
N ASN A 109 8.81 -8.83 22.79
CA ASN A 109 7.34 -8.99 22.93
C ASN A 109 6.56 -8.35 21.78
N ARG A 110 7.07 -8.49 20.54
CA ARG A 110 6.47 -7.89 19.34
C ARG A 110 6.16 -8.96 18.30
N PHE A 111 5.07 -8.77 17.58
CA PHE A 111 4.71 -9.49 16.37
C PHE A 111 4.59 -8.48 15.23
N TYR A 112 5.11 -8.82 14.06
CA TYR A 112 5.19 -7.93 12.91
C TYR A 112 4.81 -8.68 11.64
N LEU A 113 3.98 -8.05 10.81
CA LEU A 113 3.76 -8.48 9.42
C LEU A 113 4.18 -7.38 8.45
N GLY A 114 4.78 -7.81 7.34
CA GLY A 114 5.00 -6.96 6.18
C GLY A 114 3.91 -7.20 5.14
N GLY A 115 3.42 -6.12 4.53
CA GLY A 115 2.49 -6.20 3.42
C GLY A 115 3.17 -6.56 2.09
N GLY A 116 2.35 -7.05 1.17
CA GLY A 116 2.71 -7.41 -0.18
C GLY A 116 2.73 -6.23 -1.17
N GLY A 117 2.55 -6.55 -2.44
CA GLY A 117 2.54 -5.58 -3.54
C GLY A 117 1.87 -6.15 -4.80
N GLY A 118 1.12 -5.31 -5.50
CA GLY A 118 0.33 -5.74 -6.65
C GLY A 118 -0.68 -6.83 -6.26
N PHE A 119 -0.60 -7.97 -6.93
CA PHE A 119 -1.44 -9.15 -6.62
C PHE A 119 -0.72 -10.19 -5.75
N SER A 120 0.37 -9.84 -5.06
CA SER A 120 1.17 -10.77 -4.25
C SER A 120 1.18 -10.38 -2.78
N LEU A 121 0.92 -11.34 -1.88
CA LEU A 121 1.21 -11.20 -0.46
C LEU A 121 2.73 -11.22 -0.22
N SER A 122 3.18 -10.67 0.91
CA SER A 122 4.58 -10.79 1.32
C SER A 122 4.97 -12.24 1.61
N SER A 123 6.16 -12.64 1.15
CA SER A 123 6.81 -13.90 1.50
C SER A 123 7.97 -13.73 2.49
N ASP A 124 8.28 -12.49 2.91
CA ASP A 124 9.36 -12.20 3.84
C ASP A 124 8.91 -12.43 5.29
N THR A 125 9.56 -13.38 5.96
CA THR A 125 9.34 -13.69 7.37
C THR A 125 10.35 -13.00 8.30
N THR A 126 11.21 -12.13 7.79
CA THR A 126 12.35 -11.58 8.55
C THR A 126 12.28 -10.07 8.81
N GLY A 127 11.32 -9.37 8.19
CA GLY A 127 11.20 -7.90 8.26
C GLY A 127 11.07 -7.31 9.68
N GLY A 128 10.57 -8.08 10.65
CA GLY A 128 10.40 -7.62 12.04
C GLY A 128 11.64 -7.73 12.93
N PHE A 129 12.73 -8.36 12.48
CA PHE A 129 13.89 -8.63 13.34
C PHE A 129 14.59 -7.38 13.86
N LYS A 130 14.72 -6.33 13.03
CA LYS A 130 15.26 -5.03 13.48
C LYS A 130 14.46 -4.41 14.64
N TYR A 131 13.20 -4.82 14.79
CA TYR A 131 12.32 -4.38 15.87
C TYR A 131 12.23 -5.40 17.02
N GLY A 132 12.96 -6.52 16.96
CA GLY A 132 12.86 -7.62 17.94
C GLY A 132 11.50 -8.33 17.90
N ALA A 133 10.87 -8.41 16.72
CA ALA A 133 9.56 -9.01 16.54
C ALA A 133 9.65 -10.42 15.92
N VAL A 134 8.70 -11.27 16.27
CA VAL A 134 8.33 -12.44 15.45
C VAL A 134 7.69 -11.93 14.17
N SER A 135 7.93 -12.58 13.04
CA SER A 135 7.24 -12.26 11.79
C SER A 135 6.82 -13.52 11.05
N GLY A 136 5.88 -13.36 10.12
CA GLY A 136 5.34 -14.49 9.37
C GLY A 136 4.87 -14.15 7.97
N ALA A 137 4.57 -15.20 7.22
CA ALA A 137 4.04 -15.16 5.86
C ALA A 137 3.13 -16.37 5.65
N THR A 138 2.26 -16.31 4.65
CA THR A 138 1.30 -17.40 4.36
C THR A 138 1.16 -17.65 2.87
N ASP A 139 0.90 -18.91 2.50
CA ASP A 139 0.54 -19.30 1.14
C ASP A 139 -0.94 -19.03 0.81
N ALA A 140 -1.70 -18.54 1.80
CA ALA A 140 -3.11 -18.17 1.69
C ALA A 140 -4.03 -19.27 1.11
N GLY A 141 -3.61 -20.55 1.14
CA GLY A 141 -4.38 -21.68 0.63
C GLY A 141 -4.42 -21.82 -0.90
N TYR A 142 -3.82 -20.88 -1.65
CA TYR A 142 -3.71 -20.92 -3.11
C TYR A 142 -2.26 -20.99 -3.61
N ASP A 143 -1.32 -21.34 -2.71
CA ASP A 143 0.11 -21.34 -2.96
C ASP A 143 0.65 -19.95 -3.34
N ALA A 144 0.30 -18.94 -2.52
CA ALA A 144 0.74 -17.55 -2.68
C ALA A 144 2.26 -17.36 -2.55
N PHE A 145 3.03 -18.40 -2.24
CA PHE A 145 4.49 -18.36 -2.34
C PHE A 145 4.96 -18.52 -3.79
N ASN A 146 4.25 -19.30 -4.61
CA ASN A 146 4.60 -19.51 -6.02
C ASN A 146 3.70 -18.73 -6.98
N ASN A 147 2.44 -18.47 -6.62
CA ASN A 147 1.47 -17.77 -7.46
C ASN A 147 1.25 -16.33 -6.98
N SER A 148 0.84 -15.45 -7.90
CA SER A 148 0.11 -14.21 -7.59
C SER A 148 -1.40 -14.42 -7.69
N TYR A 149 -2.19 -13.55 -7.06
CA TYR A 149 -3.65 -13.70 -6.99
C TYR A 149 -4.32 -13.58 -8.37
N ASP A 150 -3.83 -12.76 -9.29
CA ASP A 150 -4.33 -12.68 -10.68
C ASP A 150 -4.20 -13.99 -11.47
N GLU A 151 -3.32 -14.90 -11.05
CA GLU A 151 -3.15 -16.24 -11.65
C GLU A 151 -4.24 -17.21 -11.23
N VAL A 152 -4.89 -16.94 -10.10
CA VAL A 152 -5.81 -17.87 -9.45
C VAL A 152 -7.18 -17.27 -9.14
N VAL A 153 -7.42 -16.01 -9.52
CA VAL A 153 -8.69 -15.30 -9.30
C VAL A 153 -9.85 -15.97 -10.02
N LEU A 154 -9.60 -16.59 -11.18
CA LEU A 154 -10.60 -17.35 -11.93
C LEU A 154 -10.25 -18.85 -11.92
N TYR A 155 -11.28 -19.69 -11.87
CA TYR A 155 -11.17 -21.07 -12.33
C TYR A 155 -11.19 -21.10 -13.86
N GLY A 156 -10.67 -22.17 -14.47
CA GLY A 156 -10.62 -22.32 -15.94
C GLY A 156 -11.97 -22.32 -16.67
N ASN A 157 -13.09 -22.21 -15.95
CA ASN A 157 -14.44 -22.00 -16.50
C ASN A 157 -14.92 -20.53 -16.42
N GLY A 158 -14.06 -19.59 -16.00
CA GLY A 158 -14.39 -18.17 -15.85
C GLY A 158 -15.14 -17.80 -14.57
N SER A 159 -15.39 -18.74 -13.65
CA SER A 159 -15.96 -18.40 -12.34
C SER A 159 -14.89 -17.96 -11.35
N ILE A 160 -15.24 -17.04 -10.45
CA ILE A 160 -14.30 -16.50 -9.46
C ILE A 160 -13.97 -17.57 -8.42
N ASN A 161 -12.68 -17.71 -8.13
CA ASN A 161 -12.17 -18.44 -6.99
C ASN A 161 -12.35 -17.60 -5.72
N TRP A 162 -13.53 -17.74 -5.11
CA TRP A 162 -13.88 -16.95 -3.93
C TRP A 162 -13.00 -17.27 -2.73
N ASP A 163 -12.55 -18.51 -2.55
CA ASP A 163 -11.65 -18.85 -1.43
C ASP A 163 -10.34 -18.07 -1.56
N ALA A 164 -9.67 -18.10 -2.73
CA ALA A 164 -8.47 -17.28 -2.96
C ALA A 164 -8.74 -15.77 -2.80
N THR A 165 -9.92 -15.31 -3.23
CA THR A 165 -10.32 -13.90 -3.15
C THR A 165 -10.47 -13.40 -1.71
N HIS A 166 -11.10 -14.18 -0.83
CA HIS A 166 -11.20 -13.85 0.60
C HIS A 166 -9.83 -13.89 1.27
N MET A 167 -9.05 -14.93 0.96
CA MET A 167 -7.71 -15.13 1.52
C MET A 167 -6.76 -13.99 1.16
N PHE A 168 -6.74 -13.54 -0.11
CA PHE A 168 -5.95 -12.37 -0.54
C PHE A 168 -6.50 -11.04 0.00
N GLY A 169 -7.84 -10.87 0.01
CA GLY A 169 -8.48 -9.61 0.37
C GLY A 169 -8.21 -9.19 1.82
N TYR A 170 -8.34 -10.14 2.77
CA TYR A 170 -8.18 -9.84 4.20
C TYR A 170 -7.93 -11.05 5.10
N GLN A 171 -8.44 -12.23 4.73
CA GLN A 171 -8.60 -13.35 5.66
C GLN A 171 -7.27 -13.98 6.04
N ALA A 172 -6.39 -14.28 5.07
CA ALA A 172 -5.15 -15.00 5.32
C ALA A 172 -4.21 -14.25 6.29
N LEU A 173 -4.11 -12.92 6.17
CA LEU A 173 -3.25 -12.09 7.02
C LEU A 173 -3.80 -11.97 8.46
N GLY A 174 -5.12 -11.93 8.62
CA GLY A 174 -5.76 -11.94 9.93
C GLY A 174 -5.53 -13.27 10.64
N GLU A 175 -5.74 -14.38 9.95
CA GLU A 175 -5.55 -15.73 10.48
C GLU A 175 -4.06 -16.02 10.80
N LEU A 176 -3.14 -15.60 9.93
CA LEU A 176 -1.69 -15.59 10.19
C LEU A 176 -1.36 -14.82 11.47
N THR A 177 -2.01 -13.68 11.71
CA THR A 177 -1.79 -12.88 12.92
C THR A 177 -2.33 -13.59 14.17
N GLN A 178 -3.53 -14.15 14.11
CA GLN A 178 -4.14 -14.86 15.25
C GLN A 178 -3.32 -16.08 15.68
N VAL A 179 -2.96 -16.93 14.73
CA VAL A 179 -2.14 -18.12 14.99
C VAL A 179 -0.75 -17.71 15.50
N GLY A 180 -0.11 -16.75 14.83
CA GLY A 180 1.25 -16.30 15.16
C GLY A 180 1.36 -15.68 16.56
N LYS A 181 0.40 -14.82 16.94
CA LYS A 181 0.32 -14.22 18.28
C LYS A 181 0.11 -15.28 19.36
N ALA A 182 -0.77 -16.25 19.12
CA ALA A 182 -1.02 -17.36 20.06
C ALA A 182 0.25 -18.20 20.27
N MET A 183 0.91 -18.60 19.18
CA MET A 183 2.17 -19.36 19.23
C MET A 183 3.28 -18.59 19.93
N THR A 184 3.40 -17.28 19.66
CA THR A 184 4.41 -16.40 20.28
C THR A 184 4.26 -16.37 21.81
N LYS A 185 3.02 -16.25 22.32
CA LYS A 185 2.76 -16.31 23.77
C LYS A 185 3.19 -17.63 24.39
N GLY A 186 2.92 -18.74 23.70
CA GLY A 186 3.31 -20.08 24.15
C GLY A 186 4.83 -20.29 24.17
N LEU A 187 5.53 -19.91 23.09
CA LEU A 187 6.96 -20.18 22.93
C LEU A 187 7.86 -19.34 23.83
N TYR A 188 7.59 -18.05 23.95
CA TYR A 188 8.40 -17.17 24.82
C TYR A 188 7.89 -17.13 26.26
N SER A 189 6.85 -17.91 26.59
CA SER A 189 6.25 -17.95 27.93
C SER A 189 6.02 -16.54 28.48
N THR A 190 5.42 -15.66 27.67
CA THR A 190 5.31 -14.23 28.00
C THR A 190 4.39 -13.95 29.19
N GLY A 191 3.63 -14.94 29.65
CA GLY A 191 2.64 -14.80 30.70
C GLY A 191 1.58 -13.77 30.32
N ASP A 192 1.27 -12.86 31.24
CA ASP A 192 0.31 -11.78 31.00
C ASP A 192 0.91 -10.59 30.22
N LYS A 193 2.19 -10.66 29.81
CA LYS A 193 2.79 -9.59 29.01
C LYS A 193 2.08 -9.51 27.66
N LYS A 194 1.77 -8.28 27.27
CA LYS A 194 1.20 -7.97 25.96
C LYS A 194 2.21 -8.32 24.86
N ILE A 195 1.72 -8.96 23.80
CA ILE A 195 2.43 -9.06 22.52
C ILE A 195 1.95 -7.89 21.67
N TYR A 196 2.81 -6.89 21.46
CA TYR A 196 2.48 -5.77 20.60
C TYR A 196 2.47 -6.21 19.15
N THR A 197 1.41 -5.91 18.41
CA THR A 197 1.21 -6.40 17.05
C THR A 197 1.26 -5.26 16.04
N TYR A 198 2.13 -5.40 15.05
CA TYR A 198 2.43 -4.37 14.07
C TYR A 198 2.24 -4.86 12.63
N PHE A 199 1.84 -3.94 11.75
CA PHE A 199 1.81 -4.17 10.31
C PHE A 199 2.42 -2.97 9.57
N GLU A 200 3.20 -3.21 8.53
CA GLU A 200 3.70 -2.18 7.62
C GLU A 200 3.59 -2.62 6.16
N GLY A 201 3.04 -1.76 5.31
CA GLY A 201 3.03 -1.98 3.87
C GLY A 201 2.80 -0.70 3.09
N CYS A 202 3.11 -0.72 1.79
CA CYS A 202 2.77 0.35 0.86
C CYS A 202 2.17 -0.20 -0.43
N SER A 203 1.40 0.60 -1.17
CA SER A 203 0.66 0.14 -2.35
C SER A 203 -0.42 -0.87 -1.98
N ASP A 204 -0.43 -2.07 -2.58
CA ASP A 204 -1.30 -3.17 -2.12
C ASP A 204 -0.99 -3.55 -0.67
N GLY A 205 0.28 -3.54 -0.23
CA GLY A 205 0.60 -3.71 1.19
C GLY A 205 -0.01 -2.62 2.09
N GLY A 206 -0.21 -1.41 1.55
CA GLY A 206 -0.96 -0.35 2.22
C GLY A 206 -2.45 -0.65 2.27
N ARG A 207 -3.03 -1.20 1.19
CA ARG A 207 -4.40 -1.71 1.17
C ARG A 207 -4.59 -2.86 2.15
N GLU A 208 -3.69 -3.84 2.18
CA GLU A 208 -3.67 -4.94 3.14
C GLU A 208 -3.65 -4.41 4.57
N ALA A 209 -2.77 -3.44 4.88
CA ALA A 209 -2.73 -2.78 6.19
C ALA A 209 -4.08 -2.16 6.57
N MET A 210 -4.71 -1.43 5.65
CA MET A 210 -6.02 -0.83 5.87
C MET A 210 -7.15 -1.87 5.96
N SER A 211 -7.06 -2.97 5.21
CA SER A 211 -7.98 -4.10 5.26
C SER A 211 -7.93 -4.78 6.63
N GLN A 212 -6.72 -4.94 7.19
CA GLN A 212 -6.53 -5.43 8.55
C GLN A 212 -7.11 -4.46 9.59
N VAL A 213 -6.91 -3.15 9.44
CA VAL A 213 -7.54 -2.14 10.33
C VAL A 213 -9.06 -2.24 10.33
N GLN A 214 -9.67 -2.40 9.15
CA GLN A 214 -11.12 -2.44 8.97
C GLN A 214 -11.76 -3.75 9.48
N ARG A 215 -11.06 -4.88 9.38
CA ARG A 215 -11.65 -6.21 9.60
C ARG A 215 -11.10 -6.98 10.80
N TRP A 216 -9.89 -6.64 11.22
CA TRP A 216 -9.14 -7.29 12.29
C TRP A 216 -8.50 -6.24 13.21
N GLY A 217 -9.14 -5.07 13.36
CA GLY A 217 -8.56 -3.93 14.06
C GLY A 217 -8.18 -4.23 15.51
N GLU A 218 -8.88 -5.16 16.16
CA GLU A 218 -8.60 -5.67 17.50
C GLU A 218 -7.34 -6.53 17.60
N GLU A 219 -6.76 -6.94 16.47
CA GLU A 219 -5.52 -7.70 16.45
C GLU A 219 -4.27 -6.81 16.45
N TYR A 220 -4.39 -5.52 16.10
CA TYR A 220 -3.24 -4.65 15.83
C TYR A 220 -3.14 -3.46 16.78
N ASP A 221 -1.92 -3.21 17.24
CA ASP A 221 -1.58 -2.08 18.09
C ASP A 221 -1.03 -0.90 17.29
N GLY A 222 -0.30 -1.18 16.21
CA GLY A 222 0.33 -0.17 15.38
C GLY A 222 0.36 -0.55 13.91
N ILE A 223 -0.06 0.37 13.04
CA ILE A 223 -0.12 0.15 11.59
C ILE A 223 0.59 1.29 10.87
N VAL A 224 1.43 0.93 9.90
CA VAL A 224 1.96 1.85 8.89
C VAL A 224 1.32 1.52 7.55
N ALA A 225 0.54 2.44 7.01
CA ALA A 225 -0.11 2.31 5.71
C ALA A 225 0.45 3.37 4.74
N GLY A 226 1.29 2.95 3.80
CA GLY A 226 1.84 3.80 2.74
C GLY A 226 1.02 3.70 1.47
N ALA A 227 0.78 4.83 0.80
CA ALA A 227 0.08 4.92 -0.50
C ALA A 227 -0.96 3.80 -0.74
N PRO A 228 -2.01 3.67 0.08
CA PRO A 228 -2.83 2.46 0.08
C PRO A 228 -3.72 2.36 -1.16
N ALA A 229 -3.78 1.18 -1.77
CA ALA A 229 -4.71 0.86 -2.87
C ALA A 229 -6.16 0.60 -2.38
N PHE A 230 -6.72 1.45 -1.51
CA PHE A 230 -8.14 1.35 -1.13
C PHE A 230 -9.05 1.73 -2.31
N ARG A 231 -10.37 1.49 -2.16
CA ARG A 231 -11.34 1.57 -3.28
C ARG A 231 -10.83 0.78 -4.48
N TYR A 232 -10.49 -0.48 -4.22
CA TYR A 232 -9.71 -1.33 -5.12
C TYR A 232 -10.30 -1.39 -6.54
N ALA A 233 -11.63 -1.43 -6.69
CA ALA A 233 -12.24 -1.40 -8.03
C ALA A 233 -11.95 -0.11 -8.78
N GLN A 234 -12.18 1.02 -8.11
CA GLN A 234 -11.95 2.32 -8.68
C GLN A 234 -10.46 2.51 -8.98
N GLN A 235 -9.58 2.18 -8.04
CA GLN A 235 -8.14 2.28 -8.23
C GLN A 235 -7.64 1.42 -9.39
N GLN A 236 -8.01 0.13 -9.45
CA GLN A 236 -7.51 -0.76 -10.50
C GLN A 236 -8.05 -0.38 -11.89
N VAL A 237 -9.33 0.02 -11.99
CA VAL A 237 -9.87 0.54 -13.27
C VAL A 237 -9.26 1.90 -13.62
N ASN A 238 -8.86 2.73 -12.65
CA ASN A 238 -8.24 4.03 -12.93
C ASN A 238 -6.94 3.89 -13.73
N HIS A 239 -6.24 2.77 -13.62
CA HIS A 239 -5.04 2.52 -14.42
C HIS A 239 -5.31 2.52 -15.94
N VAL A 240 -6.55 2.24 -16.39
CA VAL A 240 -6.90 2.35 -17.81
C VAL A 240 -7.42 3.73 -18.23
N PHE A 241 -7.55 4.67 -17.28
CA PHE A 241 -8.12 6.00 -17.56
C PHE A 241 -7.26 6.81 -18.54
N SER A 242 -5.94 6.80 -18.37
CA SER A 242 -5.03 7.53 -19.28
C SER A 242 -5.17 7.04 -20.72
N SER A 243 -5.24 5.73 -20.93
CA SER A 243 -5.47 5.13 -22.25
C SER A 243 -6.84 5.52 -22.83
N ALA A 244 -7.88 5.64 -21.99
CA ALA A 244 -9.19 6.13 -22.42
C ALA A 244 -9.14 7.62 -22.82
N VAL A 245 -8.33 8.45 -22.15
CA VAL A 245 -8.08 9.85 -22.52
C VAL A 245 -7.40 9.94 -23.89
N GLU A 246 -6.31 9.20 -24.09
CA GLU A 246 -5.58 9.17 -25.37
C GLU A 246 -6.47 8.73 -26.53
N HIS A 247 -7.26 7.67 -26.31
CA HIS A 247 -8.21 7.16 -27.29
C HIS A 247 -9.32 8.16 -27.60
N THR A 248 -9.92 8.79 -26.58
CA THR A 248 -11.01 9.77 -26.74
C THR A 248 -10.56 11.03 -27.48
N LEU A 249 -9.35 11.52 -27.19
CA LEU A 249 -8.79 12.69 -27.85
C LEU A 249 -8.13 12.39 -29.20
N ASP A 250 -8.07 11.11 -29.58
CA ASP A 250 -7.35 10.61 -30.76
C ASP A 250 -5.95 11.24 -30.85
N TYR A 251 -5.21 11.07 -29.75
CA TYR A 251 -3.87 11.59 -29.62
C TYR A 251 -3.03 10.74 -28.67
N TYR A 252 -1.96 10.17 -29.22
CA TYR A 252 -0.97 9.36 -28.52
C TYR A 252 0.30 10.21 -28.40
N PRO A 253 0.47 10.97 -27.32
CA PRO A 253 1.56 11.93 -27.18
C PRO A 253 2.93 11.26 -27.13
N PRO A 254 3.97 11.82 -27.77
CA PRO A 254 5.35 11.41 -27.53
C PRO A 254 5.68 11.50 -26.02
N PRO A 255 6.30 10.48 -25.39
CA PRO A 255 6.63 10.54 -23.96
C PRO A 255 7.53 11.72 -23.57
N CYS A 256 8.36 12.20 -24.51
CA CYS A 256 9.20 13.39 -24.28
C CYS A 256 8.38 14.68 -24.17
N GLU A 257 7.26 14.79 -24.88
CA GLU A 257 6.36 15.94 -24.80
C GLU A 257 5.72 16.00 -23.41
N LEU A 258 5.13 14.88 -22.95
CA LEU A 258 4.55 14.79 -21.60
C LEU A 258 5.59 15.06 -20.51
N SER A 259 6.80 14.49 -20.66
CA SER A 259 7.90 14.74 -19.73
C SER A 259 8.29 16.22 -19.68
N LYS A 260 8.27 16.93 -20.82
CA LYS A 260 8.53 18.37 -20.87
C LYS A 260 7.43 19.15 -20.15
N ILE A 261 6.16 18.79 -20.33
CA ILE A 261 5.03 19.41 -19.61
C ILE A 261 5.22 19.26 -18.10
N VAL A 262 5.53 18.04 -17.62
CA VAL A 262 5.76 17.78 -16.19
C VAL A 262 6.94 18.59 -15.66
N ASN A 263 8.08 18.59 -16.35
CA ASN A 263 9.26 19.35 -15.91
C ASN A 263 9.01 20.86 -15.84
N MET A 264 8.26 21.41 -16.81
CA MET A 264 7.87 22.83 -16.79
C MET A 264 6.91 23.14 -15.65
N THR A 265 5.98 22.22 -15.37
CA THR A 265 5.06 22.32 -14.24
C THR A 265 5.82 22.34 -12.91
N ILE A 266 6.75 21.41 -12.72
CA ILE A 266 7.64 21.38 -11.53
C ILE A 266 8.40 22.71 -11.40
N ALA A 267 9.05 23.18 -12.47
CA ALA A 267 9.81 24.41 -12.42
C ALA A 267 8.95 25.65 -12.12
N ALA A 268 7.71 25.69 -12.60
CA ALA A 268 6.79 26.80 -12.34
C ALA A 268 6.22 26.77 -10.93
N CYS A 269 5.99 25.57 -10.38
CA CYS A 269 5.31 25.39 -9.10
C CYS A 269 6.24 25.25 -7.90
N ASP A 270 7.51 24.87 -8.10
CA ASP A 270 8.54 24.76 -7.06
C ASP A 270 8.58 25.99 -6.13
N PRO A 271 8.63 27.24 -6.63
CA PRO A 271 8.66 28.43 -5.76
C PRO A 271 7.41 28.68 -4.89
N LEU A 272 6.29 27.99 -5.12
CA LEU A 272 5.00 28.31 -4.49
C LEU A 272 4.97 27.98 -2.99
N ASP A 273 5.82 27.05 -2.53
CA ASP A 273 5.94 26.75 -1.11
C ASP A 273 6.91 27.69 -0.37
N GLY A 274 7.53 28.64 -1.08
CA GLY A 274 8.49 29.60 -0.53
C GLY A 274 9.96 29.17 -0.63
N ARG A 275 10.24 27.96 -1.13
CA ARG A 275 11.58 27.45 -1.44
C ARG A 275 11.70 27.15 -2.94
N THR A 276 12.91 27.13 -3.47
CA THR A 276 13.17 26.78 -4.87
C THR A 276 14.26 25.73 -4.87
N ASP A 277 13.85 24.47 -4.83
CA ASP A 277 14.72 23.31 -4.74
C ASP A 277 14.32 22.19 -5.72
N GLY A 278 13.42 22.47 -6.65
CA GLY A 278 12.93 21.51 -7.63
C GLY A 278 11.92 20.51 -7.04
N VAL A 279 11.26 20.86 -5.93
CA VAL A 279 10.23 20.03 -5.28
C VAL A 279 8.93 20.81 -5.23
N ILE A 280 7.82 20.17 -5.62
CA ILE A 280 6.48 20.70 -5.36
C ILE A 280 6.04 20.20 -3.99
N SER A 281 6.17 21.04 -2.95
CA SER A 281 5.63 20.72 -1.61
C SER A 281 4.22 21.23 -1.38
N ARG A 282 3.68 21.98 -2.34
CA ARG A 282 2.33 22.57 -2.35
C ARG A 282 1.66 22.34 -3.69
N SER A 283 1.31 21.08 -4.01
CA SER A 283 0.60 20.78 -5.27
C SER A 283 -0.81 21.40 -5.31
N ASP A 284 -1.40 21.70 -4.14
CA ASP A 284 -2.59 22.54 -4.00
C ASP A 284 -2.39 23.93 -4.60
N LEU A 285 -1.32 24.64 -4.21
CA LEU A 285 -1.03 25.95 -4.77
C LEU A 285 -0.69 25.85 -6.25
N CYS A 286 -0.03 24.77 -6.68
CA CYS A 286 0.24 24.53 -8.09
C CYS A 286 -1.07 24.41 -8.89
N GLN A 287 -2.04 23.62 -8.42
CA GLN A 287 -3.35 23.50 -9.08
C GLN A 287 -4.10 24.83 -9.16
N LEU A 288 -4.02 25.65 -8.12
CA LEU A 288 -4.71 26.94 -8.06
C LEU A 288 -4.06 28.02 -8.94
N ASN A 289 -2.73 27.97 -9.12
CA ASN A 289 -1.98 29.09 -9.69
C ASN A 289 -1.30 28.79 -11.05
N PHE A 290 -1.16 27.53 -11.44
CA PHE A 290 -0.48 27.16 -12.68
C PHE A 290 -1.48 26.80 -13.78
N ASN A 291 -1.29 27.41 -14.96
CA ASN A 291 -2.07 27.12 -16.15
C ASN A 291 -1.24 26.32 -17.14
N MET A 292 -1.54 25.03 -17.31
CA MET A 292 -0.76 24.13 -18.18
C MET A 292 -0.70 24.58 -19.65
N ASN A 293 -1.68 25.37 -20.13
CA ASN A 293 -1.64 25.97 -21.48
C ASN A 293 -0.45 26.91 -21.69
N SER A 294 0.17 27.44 -20.63
CA SER A 294 1.37 28.27 -20.75
C SER A 294 2.58 27.49 -21.27
N THR A 295 2.51 26.16 -21.33
CA THR A 295 3.59 25.30 -21.84
C THR A 295 3.52 25.08 -23.35
N ILE A 296 2.41 25.43 -24.01
CA ILE A 296 2.21 25.23 -25.45
C ILE A 296 3.27 26.01 -26.26
N GLY A 297 3.88 25.33 -27.23
CA GLY A 297 4.89 25.89 -28.12
C GLY A 297 6.32 25.75 -27.61
N GLU A 298 6.52 25.32 -26.36
CA GLU A 298 7.86 25.16 -25.78
C GLU A 298 8.60 23.98 -26.41
N PRO A 299 9.86 24.16 -26.84
CA PRO A 299 10.60 23.11 -27.53
C PRO A 299 11.06 22.01 -26.55
N TYR A 300 11.08 20.78 -27.06
CA TYR A 300 11.66 19.63 -26.36
C TYR A 300 12.53 18.79 -27.29
N TYR A 301 13.51 18.13 -26.69
CA TYR A 301 14.34 17.13 -27.35
C TYR A 301 14.65 16.00 -26.39
N CYS A 302 14.48 14.76 -26.86
CA CYS A 302 14.96 13.56 -26.19
C CYS A 302 15.76 12.73 -27.19
N ALA A 303 16.97 12.33 -26.79
CA ALA A 303 17.76 11.39 -27.57
C ALA A 303 17.08 10.02 -27.63
N ALA A 304 17.40 9.24 -28.68
CA ALA A 304 16.95 7.86 -28.78
C ALA A 304 17.43 7.03 -27.59
N LYS A 305 16.62 6.10 -27.11
CA LYS A 305 16.91 5.25 -25.96
C LYS A 305 16.58 3.79 -26.28
N ASN A 306 17.44 2.89 -25.82
CA ASN A 306 17.10 1.48 -25.64
C ASN A 306 16.76 1.30 -24.17
N SER A 307 15.50 0.98 -23.89
CA SER A 307 15.02 0.73 -22.54
C SER A 307 14.88 -0.76 -22.35
N THR A 308 15.73 -1.33 -21.50
CA THR A 308 15.61 -2.72 -21.10
C THR A 308 14.78 -2.78 -19.82
N SER A 309 13.53 -3.22 -19.93
CA SER A 309 12.72 -3.59 -18.77
C SER A 309 13.07 -5.01 -18.37
N LEU A 310 13.46 -5.20 -17.11
CA LEU A 310 13.70 -6.52 -16.52
C LEU A 310 12.40 -7.30 -16.26
N GLY A 311 11.25 -6.78 -16.69
CA GLY A 311 9.95 -7.46 -16.62
C GLY A 311 9.16 -7.21 -15.34
N PHE A 312 9.58 -6.33 -14.42
CA PHE A 312 8.88 -6.09 -13.15
C PHE A 312 7.50 -5.41 -13.31
N GLY A 313 6.50 -6.15 -13.74
CA GLY A 313 5.07 -5.85 -13.57
C GLY A 313 4.54 -6.32 -12.21
N PHE A 314 3.27 -6.06 -11.93
CA PHE A 314 2.64 -6.22 -10.62
C PHE A 314 2.28 -7.68 -10.24
N GLY A 315 2.65 -8.65 -11.08
CA GLY A 315 2.46 -10.10 -10.84
C GLY A 315 3.78 -10.86 -10.91
N LYS A 316 3.85 -12.05 -10.31
CA LYS A 316 5.07 -12.87 -10.31
C LYS A 316 5.47 -13.35 -11.70
N ARG A 317 4.51 -13.46 -12.63
CA ARG A 317 4.78 -13.72 -14.05
C ARG A 317 5.64 -12.65 -14.70
N ALA A 318 5.52 -11.41 -14.26
CA ALA A 318 6.30 -10.31 -14.78
C ALA A 318 7.81 -10.52 -14.46
N LEU A 319 8.13 -10.99 -13.24
CA LEU A 319 9.50 -11.41 -12.86
C LEU A 319 10.07 -12.52 -13.76
N THR A 320 9.21 -13.35 -14.37
CA THR A 320 9.60 -14.46 -15.26
C THR A 320 9.56 -14.13 -16.75
N SER A 321 9.07 -12.94 -17.13
CA SER A 321 8.84 -12.53 -18.53
C SER A 321 10.14 -12.27 -19.31
N GLY A 322 11.29 -12.35 -18.64
CA GLY A 322 12.58 -12.05 -19.22
C GLY A 322 12.79 -10.57 -19.47
N SER A 323 14.04 -10.21 -19.78
CA SER A 323 14.42 -8.86 -20.14
C SER A 323 13.84 -8.48 -21.51
N SER A 324 12.90 -7.54 -21.56
CA SER A 324 12.42 -6.94 -22.81
C SER A 324 13.19 -5.66 -23.10
N THR A 325 13.80 -5.55 -24.28
CA THR A 325 14.42 -4.30 -24.73
C THR A 325 13.49 -3.62 -25.73
N SER A 326 13.01 -2.44 -25.38
CA SER A 326 12.25 -1.57 -26.27
C SER A 326 13.16 -0.47 -26.83
N TYR A 327 12.99 -0.16 -28.11
CA TYR A 327 13.63 0.98 -28.74
C TYR A 327 12.65 2.16 -28.74
N THR A 328 13.15 3.32 -28.32
CA THR A 328 12.46 4.60 -28.43
C THR A 328 13.28 5.52 -29.34
N PRO A 329 12.74 6.03 -30.45
CA PRO A 329 13.47 6.92 -31.33
C PRO A 329 13.77 8.26 -30.68
N ALA A 330 14.66 9.04 -31.30
CA ALA A 330 14.85 10.43 -30.92
C ALA A 330 13.55 11.23 -31.14
N GLN A 331 13.21 12.08 -30.19
CA GLN A 331 12.01 12.90 -30.19
C GLN A 331 12.42 14.37 -30.24
N ASN A 332 11.87 15.13 -31.17
CA ASN A 332 12.09 16.56 -31.31
C ASN A 332 10.78 17.23 -31.71
N GLY A 333 10.39 18.27 -31.00
CA GLY A 333 9.12 18.95 -31.25
C GLY A 333 8.90 20.12 -30.32
N THR A 334 7.67 20.62 -30.34
CA THR A 334 7.16 21.63 -29.41
C THR A 334 5.93 21.07 -28.73
N ILE A 335 5.70 21.44 -27.47
CA ILE A 335 4.47 21.05 -26.77
C ILE A 335 3.25 21.51 -27.58
N SER A 336 2.37 20.57 -27.89
CA SER A 336 1.16 20.77 -28.66
C SER A 336 -0.03 21.08 -27.75
N ALA A 337 -1.06 21.72 -28.30
CA ALA A 337 -2.32 21.91 -27.58
C ALA A 337 -3.00 20.57 -27.25
N LYS A 338 -2.81 19.53 -28.08
CA LYS A 338 -3.34 18.18 -27.80
C LYS A 338 -2.59 17.49 -26.65
N GLY A 339 -1.27 17.65 -26.55
CA GLY A 339 -0.47 17.12 -25.44
C GLY A 339 -0.86 17.76 -24.10
N VAL A 340 -1.09 19.06 -24.08
CA VAL A 340 -1.64 19.74 -22.92
C VAL A 340 -3.07 19.28 -22.61
N ALA A 341 -3.92 19.07 -23.62
CA ALA A 341 -5.28 18.55 -23.41
C ALA A 341 -5.29 17.15 -22.78
N VAL A 342 -4.41 16.23 -23.21
CA VAL A 342 -4.24 14.91 -22.59
C VAL A 342 -3.79 15.05 -21.14
N ALA A 343 -2.73 15.82 -20.90
CA ALA A 343 -2.17 16.03 -19.56
C ALA A 343 -3.19 16.66 -18.60
N GLN A 344 -3.94 17.67 -19.05
CA GLN A 344 -4.98 18.32 -18.26
C GLN A 344 -6.14 17.37 -17.96
N ALA A 345 -6.64 16.63 -18.96
CA ALA A 345 -7.73 15.66 -18.75
C ALA A 345 -7.35 14.56 -17.75
N ILE A 346 -6.08 14.12 -17.77
CA ILE A 346 -5.55 13.19 -16.77
C ILE A 346 -5.59 13.83 -15.38
N VAL A 347 -5.04 15.02 -15.18
CA VAL A 347 -5.03 15.71 -13.87
C VAL A 347 -6.45 15.98 -13.35
N ASP A 348 -7.37 16.34 -14.24
CA ASP A 348 -8.76 16.64 -13.89
C ASP A 348 -9.48 15.40 -13.31
N GLY A 349 -9.09 14.19 -13.73
CA GLY A 349 -9.67 12.92 -13.28
C GLY A 349 -10.90 12.49 -14.07
N LEU A 350 -11.40 11.28 -13.76
CA LEU A 350 -12.46 10.64 -14.52
C LEU A 350 -13.82 11.29 -14.24
N HIS A 351 -14.47 11.81 -15.29
CA HIS A 351 -15.83 12.32 -15.26
C HIS A 351 -16.71 11.55 -16.25
N SER A 352 -17.98 11.36 -15.88
CA SER A 352 -19.02 10.82 -16.75
C SER A 352 -19.33 11.77 -17.92
N SER A 353 -20.09 11.28 -18.90
CA SER A 353 -20.62 12.12 -19.98
C SER A 353 -21.54 13.27 -19.50
N GLU A 354 -22.07 13.18 -18.27
CA GLU A 354 -22.86 14.25 -17.63
C GLU A 354 -21.99 15.26 -16.87
N GLY A 355 -20.66 15.10 -16.85
CA GLY A 355 -19.73 15.96 -16.13
C GLY A 355 -19.63 15.67 -14.62
N LYS A 356 -20.26 14.59 -14.14
CA LYS A 356 -20.13 14.14 -12.74
C LYS A 356 -18.82 13.40 -12.54
N ARG A 357 -18.12 13.65 -11.45
CA ARG A 357 -16.83 13.04 -11.14
C ARG A 357 -17.04 11.63 -10.62
N ALA A 358 -16.31 10.68 -11.21
CA ALA A 358 -16.28 9.31 -10.74
C ALA A 358 -15.05 9.03 -9.90
N TYR A 359 -13.86 9.43 -10.36
CA TYR A 359 -12.64 9.13 -9.63
C TYR A 359 -11.52 10.15 -9.79
N LEU A 360 -10.49 9.97 -8.99
CA LEU A 360 -9.35 10.86 -8.83
C LEU A 360 -8.22 10.49 -9.77
N SER A 361 -7.27 11.41 -9.93
CA SER A 361 -6.04 11.17 -10.68
C SER A 361 -4.83 11.79 -9.98
N TRP A 362 -3.67 11.62 -10.59
CA TRP A 362 -2.38 12.08 -10.08
C TRP A 362 -2.41 13.57 -9.78
N GLN A 363 -1.71 13.98 -8.73
CA GLN A 363 -1.54 15.41 -8.47
C GLN A 363 -0.65 16.03 -9.54
N ILE A 364 -0.89 17.31 -9.79
CA ILE A 364 -0.08 18.09 -10.71
C ILE A 364 1.41 18.02 -10.33
N GLY A 365 2.28 17.76 -11.32
CA GLY A 365 3.72 17.53 -11.12
C GLY A 365 4.12 16.09 -10.84
N SER A 366 3.16 15.16 -10.77
CA SER A 366 3.42 13.73 -10.91
C SER A 366 3.75 13.39 -12.37
N SER A 367 4.51 12.33 -12.60
CA SER A 367 4.57 11.74 -13.95
C SER A 367 3.23 11.08 -14.29
N TYR A 368 2.87 11.04 -15.56
CA TYR A 368 1.66 10.36 -16.02
C TYR A 368 1.97 8.86 -16.24
N GLY A 369 2.12 8.12 -15.14
CA GLY A 369 2.66 6.75 -15.14
C GLY A 369 1.95 5.77 -16.07
N ASP A 370 0.62 5.92 -16.19
CA ASP A 370 -0.23 5.06 -17.04
C ASP A 370 -0.40 5.57 -18.48
N THR A 371 0.23 6.70 -18.84
CA THR A 371 0.22 7.28 -20.20
C THR A 371 1.46 6.82 -20.96
N ALA A 372 1.53 5.50 -21.21
CA ALA A 372 2.66 4.89 -21.89
C ALA A 372 2.30 4.67 -23.36
N THR A 373 2.70 5.56 -24.27
CA THR A 373 2.57 5.27 -25.70
C THR A 373 3.71 4.38 -26.17
N THR A 374 3.46 3.50 -27.14
CA THR A 374 4.50 2.67 -27.77
C THR A 374 4.86 3.20 -29.16
N TRP A 375 6.14 3.19 -29.51
CA TRP A 375 6.58 3.57 -30.85
C TRP A 375 6.36 2.41 -31.83
N ASP A 376 5.61 2.66 -32.91
CA ASP A 376 5.42 1.72 -34.00
C ASP A 376 6.35 2.04 -35.17
N GLU A 377 7.22 1.09 -35.52
CA GLU A 377 8.23 1.27 -36.56
C GLU A 377 7.67 1.24 -37.98
N ASP A 378 6.51 0.63 -38.21
CA ASP A 378 5.93 0.52 -39.54
C ASP A 378 5.22 1.82 -39.94
N SER A 379 4.41 2.37 -39.04
CA SER A 379 3.69 3.63 -39.20
C SER A 379 4.53 4.86 -38.85
N LYS A 380 5.68 4.69 -38.19
CA LYS A 380 6.53 5.77 -37.66
C LYS A 380 5.73 6.73 -36.78
N SER A 381 4.92 6.18 -35.89
CA SER A 381 4.04 6.96 -35.02
C SER A 381 3.89 6.34 -33.63
N TRP A 382 3.47 7.16 -32.68
CA TRP A 382 3.13 6.70 -31.34
C TRP A 382 1.74 6.06 -31.36
N GLN A 383 1.63 4.91 -30.72
CA GLN A 383 0.42 4.11 -30.61
C GLN A 383 0.00 3.97 -29.16
N LEU A 384 -1.27 3.69 -28.97
CA LEU A 384 -1.84 3.36 -27.67
C LEU A 384 -1.08 2.17 -27.05
N SER A 385 -0.76 2.26 -25.76
CA SER A 385 -0.46 1.10 -24.93
C SER A 385 -1.40 1.11 -23.74
N ILE A 386 -2.04 -0.04 -23.50
CA ILE A 386 -2.94 -0.20 -22.35
C ILE A 386 -2.12 -0.81 -21.22
N PRO A 387 -1.98 -0.13 -20.05
CA PRO A 387 -1.18 -0.66 -18.96
C PRO A 387 -1.83 -1.91 -18.39
N SER A 388 -1.04 -2.99 -18.24
CA SER A 388 -1.55 -4.28 -17.77
C SER A 388 -2.09 -4.22 -16.35
N THR A 389 -1.59 -3.29 -15.53
CA THR A 389 -2.09 -3.01 -14.17
C THR A 389 -3.60 -2.85 -14.09
N GLY A 390 -4.19 -2.13 -15.06
CA GLY A 390 -5.61 -1.92 -15.14
C GLY A 390 -6.32 -2.84 -16.12
N GLY A 391 -5.72 -3.09 -17.27
CA GLY A 391 -6.39 -3.88 -18.30
C GLY A 391 -6.57 -5.35 -17.89
N GLU A 392 -5.61 -5.93 -17.15
CA GLU A 392 -5.77 -7.26 -16.52
C GLU A 392 -6.91 -7.28 -15.50
N TYR A 393 -7.04 -6.21 -14.71
CA TYR A 393 -8.14 -6.09 -13.76
C TYR A 393 -9.49 -6.08 -14.49
N VAL A 394 -9.60 -5.30 -15.57
CA VAL A 394 -10.82 -5.27 -16.37
C VAL A 394 -11.14 -6.64 -16.97
N THR A 395 -10.18 -7.33 -17.58
CA THR A 395 -10.43 -8.64 -18.20
C THR A 395 -10.76 -9.70 -17.15
N LYS A 396 -9.89 -9.92 -16.17
CA LYS A 396 -10.02 -11.04 -15.22
C LYS A 396 -11.03 -10.77 -14.11
N PHE A 397 -11.13 -9.53 -13.62
CA PHE A 397 -11.93 -9.21 -12.43
C PHE A 397 -13.27 -8.57 -12.77
N VAL A 398 -13.40 -7.89 -13.91
CA VAL A 398 -14.67 -7.27 -14.34
C VAL A 398 -15.39 -8.14 -15.37
N GLN A 399 -14.71 -8.53 -16.43
CA GLN A 399 -15.28 -9.31 -17.54
C GLN A 399 -15.26 -10.82 -17.28
N LEU A 400 -14.46 -11.28 -16.31
CA LEU A 400 -14.28 -12.69 -15.96
C LEU A 400 -13.73 -13.53 -17.12
N VAL A 401 -12.81 -12.93 -17.87
CA VAL A 401 -12.11 -13.55 -18.99
C VAL A 401 -10.64 -13.66 -18.62
N ASP A 402 -10.09 -14.88 -18.67
CA ASP A 402 -8.70 -15.17 -18.32
C ASP A 402 -7.74 -14.76 -19.44
N VAL A 403 -7.57 -13.44 -19.58
CA VAL A 403 -6.67 -12.78 -20.53
C VAL A 403 -5.85 -11.75 -19.78
N ASP A 404 -4.55 -11.71 -20.03
CA ASP A 404 -3.59 -10.93 -19.23
C ASP A 404 -3.63 -9.40 -19.50
N ASN A 405 -4.41 -8.92 -20.48
CA ASN A 405 -4.64 -7.48 -20.69
C ASN A 405 -5.83 -7.19 -21.61
N LEU A 406 -6.40 -5.99 -21.52
CA LEU A 406 -7.23 -5.43 -22.58
C LEU A 406 -6.41 -5.24 -23.86
N THR A 407 -7.00 -5.55 -25.01
CA THR A 407 -6.30 -5.50 -26.31
C THR A 407 -6.64 -4.27 -27.15
N THR A 408 -7.76 -3.60 -26.86
CA THR A 408 -8.21 -2.39 -27.57
C THR A 408 -9.07 -1.51 -26.65
N MET A 409 -9.18 -0.23 -26.99
CA MET A 409 -10.13 0.73 -26.40
C MET A 409 -11.35 0.99 -27.28
N ASP A 410 -11.54 0.23 -28.37
CA ASP A 410 -12.69 0.39 -29.26
C ASP A 410 -14.02 0.23 -28.50
N GLY A 411 -14.85 1.26 -28.53
CA GLY A 411 -16.13 1.30 -27.80
C GLY A 411 -16.00 1.51 -26.29
N VAL A 412 -14.80 1.75 -25.78
CA VAL A 412 -14.55 2.11 -24.37
C VAL A 412 -14.67 3.62 -24.22
N THR A 413 -15.57 4.06 -23.35
CA THR A 413 -15.82 5.46 -23.00
C THR A 413 -15.53 5.69 -21.52
N TYR A 414 -15.52 6.94 -21.07
CA TYR A 414 -15.45 7.23 -19.64
C TYR A 414 -16.60 6.58 -18.84
N ASP A 415 -17.82 6.55 -19.38
CA ASP A 415 -18.95 5.86 -18.74
C ASP A 415 -18.76 4.34 -18.70
N THR A 416 -18.03 3.77 -19.68
CA THR A 416 -17.64 2.35 -19.66
C THR A 416 -16.72 2.05 -18.48
N LEU A 417 -15.72 2.91 -18.22
CA LEU A 417 -14.84 2.78 -17.06
C LEU A 417 -15.63 2.89 -15.75
N ILE A 418 -16.54 3.85 -15.65
CA ILE A 418 -17.40 4.02 -14.46
C ILE A 418 -18.24 2.76 -14.21
N SER A 419 -18.82 2.17 -15.26
CA SER A 419 -19.58 0.91 -15.18
C SER A 419 -18.71 -0.26 -14.72
N TRP A 420 -17.44 -0.34 -15.16
CA TRP A 420 -16.50 -1.35 -14.66
C TRP A 420 -16.18 -1.14 -13.18
N MET A 421 -15.97 0.11 -12.74
CA MET A 421 -15.78 0.46 -11.33
C MET A 421 -16.98 0.03 -10.49
N GLU A 422 -18.20 0.34 -10.92
CA GLU A 422 -19.43 -0.05 -10.21
C GLU A 422 -19.59 -1.57 -10.13
N THR A 423 -19.35 -2.26 -11.26
CA THR A 423 -19.44 -3.72 -11.33
C THR A 423 -18.51 -4.40 -10.33
N ALA A 424 -17.24 -3.98 -10.30
CA ALA A 424 -16.25 -4.55 -9.40
C ALA A 424 -16.43 -4.09 -7.94
N MET A 425 -16.90 -2.85 -7.73
CA MET A 425 -17.22 -2.36 -6.39
C MET A 425 -18.29 -3.22 -5.72
N VAL A 426 -19.39 -3.49 -6.42
CA VAL A 426 -20.47 -4.34 -5.90
C VAL A 426 -20.02 -5.78 -5.74
N ARG A 427 -19.31 -6.33 -6.73
CA ARG A 427 -18.87 -7.72 -6.75
C ARG A 427 -17.90 -8.07 -5.63
N TYR A 428 -16.93 -7.19 -5.35
CA TYR A 428 -15.86 -7.44 -4.39
C TYR A 428 -16.06 -6.67 -3.08
N GLY A 429 -17.27 -6.19 -2.81
CA GLY A 429 -17.57 -5.30 -1.68
C GLY A 429 -17.17 -5.86 -0.32
N ASP A 430 -17.31 -7.17 -0.13
CA ASP A 430 -16.98 -7.87 1.11
C ASP A 430 -15.59 -8.53 1.10
N THR A 431 -14.80 -8.35 0.04
CA THR A 431 -13.50 -9.00 -0.15
C THR A 431 -12.38 -7.99 -0.46
N LEU A 432 -12.24 -7.58 -1.72
CA LEU A 432 -11.14 -6.71 -2.17
C LEU A 432 -11.39 -5.23 -1.87
N GLN A 433 -12.66 -4.81 -1.76
CA GLN A 433 -12.96 -3.42 -1.44
C GLN A 433 -12.56 -3.09 0.00
N THR A 434 -11.51 -2.29 0.12
CA THR A 434 -11.02 -1.75 1.39
C THR A 434 -11.51 -0.32 1.50
N THR A 435 -12.74 -0.11 1.97
CA THR A 435 -13.39 1.21 1.94
C THR A 435 -14.16 1.57 3.21
N GLU A 436 -14.17 0.70 4.22
CA GLU A 436 -14.94 0.90 5.46
C GLU A 436 -14.33 2.03 6.30
N PRO A 437 -15.03 3.17 6.48
CA PRO A 437 -14.52 4.28 7.28
C PRO A 437 -14.75 4.13 8.79
N ASP A 438 -15.67 3.27 9.25
CA ASP A 438 -15.83 2.99 10.66
C ASP A 438 -14.79 1.97 11.15
N ILE A 439 -13.68 2.49 11.67
CA ILE A 439 -12.58 1.70 12.23
C ILE A 439 -12.59 1.75 13.76
N SER A 440 -13.78 1.78 14.36
CA SER A 440 -13.98 1.83 15.81
C SER A 440 -13.33 0.67 16.57
N ALA A 441 -13.31 -0.54 16.00
CA ALA A 441 -12.67 -1.70 16.64
C ALA A 441 -11.16 -1.48 16.87
N PHE A 442 -10.46 -1.00 15.85
CA PHE A 442 -9.04 -0.63 15.93
C PHE A 442 -8.79 0.46 16.97
N LYS A 443 -9.58 1.54 16.93
CA LYS A 443 -9.47 2.64 17.91
C LYS A 443 -9.75 2.16 19.35
N ALA A 444 -10.77 1.35 19.55
CA ALA A 444 -11.16 0.83 20.87
C ALA A 444 -10.11 -0.12 21.45
N HIS A 445 -9.36 -0.82 20.59
CA HIS A 445 -8.20 -1.63 20.99
C HIS A 445 -6.98 -0.79 21.42
N GLY A 446 -7.00 0.52 21.15
CA GLY A 446 -5.88 1.43 21.40
C GLY A 446 -4.90 1.55 20.24
N GLY A 447 -5.30 1.07 19.04
CA GLY A 447 -4.48 1.05 17.84
C GLY A 447 -4.00 2.43 17.39
N LYS A 448 -2.80 2.50 16.82
CA LYS A 448 -2.17 3.69 16.25
C LYS A 448 -1.93 3.52 14.75
N LEU A 449 -2.54 4.36 13.93
CA LEU A 449 -2.43 4.35 12.48
C LEU A 449 -1.58 5.53 12.00
N LEU A 450 -0.41 5.23 11.43
CA LEU A 450 0.42 6.16 10.66
C LEU A 450 0.17 5.89 9.18
N HIS A 451 -0.49 6.83 8.52
CA HIS A 451 -0.76 6.79 7.10
C HIS A 451 0.16 7.80 6.40
N TYR A 452 0.77 7.43 5.28
CA TYR A 452 1.51 8.37 4.46
C TYR A 452 1.28 8.13 2.96
N HIS A 453 1.47 9.15 2.14
CA HIS A 453 1.34 9.04 0.67
C HIS A 453 2.30 10.01 -0.02
N GLY A 454 3.01 9.53 -1.05
CA GLY A 454 3.79 10.40 -1.94
C GLY A 454 2.87 11.41 -2.63
N GLU A 455 3.18 12.70 -2.54
CA GLU A 455 2.33 13.72 -3.14
C GLU A 455 2.36 13.67 -4.67
N SER A 456 3.49 13.28 -5.24
CA SER A 456 3.70 13.07 -6.68
C SER A 456 3.57 11.60 -7.10
N ASP A 457 2.75 10.83 -6.37
CA ASP A 457 2.52 9.42 -6.66
C ASP A 457 1.85 9.25 -8.03
N ASN A 458 2.58 8.57 -8.93
CA ASN A 458 2.22 8.35 -10.32
C ASN A 458 1.55 6.99 -10.55
N SER A 459 1.08 6.31 -9.49
CA SER A 459 0.45 5.00 -9.54
C SER A 459 -0.82 4.93 -8.70
N ILE A 460 -0.85 5.52 -7.50
CA ILE A 460 -2.06 5.65 -6.70
C ILE A 460 -2.29 7.14 -6.41
N PRO A 461 -3.47 7.73 -6.67
CA PRO A 461 -3.66 9.15 -6.43
C PRO A 461 -3.55 9.51 -4.95
N ALA A 462 -2.67 10.44 -4.58
CA ALA A 462 -2.56 10.92 -3.19
C ALA A 462 -3.88 11.48 -2.63
N ALA A 463 -4.69 12.09 -3.48
CA ALA A 463 -6.03 12.58 -3.13
C ALA A 463 -6.97 11.46 -2.66
N SER A 464 -6.70 10.23 -3.07
CA SER A 464 -7.40 9.04 -2.61
C SER A 464 -7.16 8.84 -1.10
N SER A 465 -5.94 9.06 -0.60
CA SER A 465 -5.66 9.03 0.84
C SER A 465 -6.36 10.13 1.62
N VAL A 466 -6.37 11.36 1.09
CA VAL A 466 -7.12 12.48 1.69
C VAL A 466 -8.60 12.13 1.80
N ARG A 467 -9.19 11.60 0.72
CA ARG A 467 -10.60 11.20 0.70
C ARG A 467 -10.92 10.17 1.78
N TYR A 468 -10.09 9.14 1.93
CA TYR A 468 -10.32 8.13 2.97
C TYR A 468 -10.16 8.69 4.39
N PHE A 469 -9.15 9.53 4.62
CA PHE A 469 -8.98 10.24 5.90
C PHE A 469 -10.23 11.07 6.25
N ASP A 470 -10.78 11.80 5.27
CA ASP A 470 -12.01 12.56 5.44
C ASP A 470 -13.24 11.68 5.65
N SER A 471 -13.32 10.51 5.01
CA SER A 471 -14.41 9.56 5.23
C SER A 471 -14.42 9.05 6.68
N VAL A 472 -13.26 8.63 7.21
CA VAL A 472 -13.13 8.22 8.63
C VAL A 472 -13.51 9.37 9.56
N ARG A 473 -13.01 10.57 9.28
CA ARG A 473 -13.33 11.80 10.03
C ARG A 473 -14.84 12.04 10.08
N GLN A 474 -15.52 12.01 8.94
CA GLN A 474 -16.96 12.29 8.86
C GLN A 474 -17.80 11.22 9.56
N ILE A 475 -17.43 9.94 9.42
CA ILE A 475 -18.22 8.81 9.93
C ILE A 475 -18.01 8.60 11.44
N MET A 476 -16.76 8.66 11.93
CA MET A 476 -16.47 8.44 13.35
C MET A 476 -16.67 9.68 14.23
N HIS A 477 -16.80 10.87 13.62
CA HIS A 477 -16.99 12.13 14.33
C HIS A 477 -18.16 12.96 13.77
N PRO A 478 -19.39 12.41 13.74
CA PRO A 478 -20.55 13.11 13.19
C PRO A 478 -20.85 14.39 13.99
N GLY A 479 -21.16 15.47 13.28
CA GLY A 479 -21.52 16.76 13.87
C GLY A 479 -20.37 17.62 14.37
N LYS A 480 -19.11 17.15 14.30
CA LYS A 480 -17.92 17.97 14.58
C LYS A 480 -17.48 18.75 13.34
N GLY A 481 -16.95 19.95 13.54
CA GLY A 481 -16.30 20.73 12.48
C GLY A 481 -15.01 20.07 12.02
N TYR A 482 -14.48 20.46 10.85
CA TYR A 482 -13.28 19.85 10.25
C TYR A 482 -12.12 19.76 11.26
N ASN A 483 -11.65 20.90 11.78
CA ASN A 483 -10.50 20.95 12.69
C ASN A 483 -10.73 20.16 13.99
N GLU A 484 -11.93 20.27 14.58
CA GLU A 484 -12.27 19.54 15.81
C GLU A 484 -12.27 18.02 15.58
N SER A 485 -12.76 17.56 14.43
CA SER A 485 -12.75 16.14 14.08
C SER A 485 -11.35 15.61 13.74
N VAL A 486 -10.49 16.42 13.10
CA VAL A 486 -9.08 16.08 12.87
C VAL A 486 -8.32 15.98 14.20
N GLU A 487 -8.52 16.94 15.10
CA GLU A 487 -7.92 16.92 16.45
C GLU A 487 -8.33 15.66 17.22
N ALA A 488 -9.62 15.27 17.14
CA ALA A 488 -10.12 14.05 17.77
C ALA A 488 -9.53 12.74 17.18
N MET A 489 -8.98 12.79 15.97
CA MET A 489 -8.27 11.69 15.34
C MET A 489 -6.78 11.66 15.72
N GLY A 490 -6.18 12.82 16.00
CA GLY A 490 -4.73 13.00 16.16
C GLY A 490 -4.04 12.15 17.24
N ASP A 491 -4.79 11.58 18.18
CA ASP A 491 -4.26 10.69 19.21
C ASP A 491 -4.11 9.23 18.75
N TRP A 492 -4.67 8.86 17.60
CA TRP A 492 -4.68 7.46 17.13
C TRP A 492 -4.59 7.29 15.61
N TYR A 493 -4.95 8.29 14.79
CA TYR A 493 -4.81 8.25 13.33
C TYR A 493 -4.19 9.55 12.83
N ARG A 494 -2.99 9.46 12.25
CA ARG A 494 -2.28 10.57 11.61
C ARG A 494 -1.94 10.26 10.17
N PHE A 495 -2.09 11.26 9.32
CA PHE A 495 -1.84 11.18 7.88
C PHE A 495 -0.79 12.21 7.45
N PHE A 496 0.18 11.79 6.64
CA PHE A 496 1.28 12.63 6.16
C PHE A 496 1.40 12.54 4.63
N LEU A 497 1.31 13.68 3.96
CA LEU A 497 1.72 13.79 2.56
C LEU A 497 3.24 13.98 2.49
N VAL A 498 3.87 13.35 1.50
CA VAL A 498 5.32 13.40 1.30
C VAL A 498 5.61 14.24 0.05
N PRO A 499 6.04 15.52 0.20
CA PRO A 499 6.37 16.43 -0.90
C PRO A 499 7.26 15.81 -1.97
N GLY A 500 6.83 15.92 -3.23
CA GLY A 500 7.57 15.46 -4.40
C GLY A 500 7.78 13.94 -4.53
N ALA A 501 7.55 13.15 -3.48
CA ALA A 501 7.76 11.71 -3.49
C ALA A 501 6.81 11.00 -4.46
N ALA A 502 7.34 9.96 -5.09
CA ALA A 502 6.63 9.11 -6.04
C ALA A 502 5.96 7.94 -5.30
N HIS A 503 5.49 6.94 -6.07
CA HIS A 503 4.89 5.75 -5.49
C HIS A 503 5.85 5.00 -4.56
N CYS A 504 5.53 4.98 -3.27
CA CYS A 504 6.28 4.31 -2.20
C CYS A 504 7.79 4.63 -2.13
N SER A 505 8.25 5.71 -2.75
CA SER A 505 9.69 6.00 -2.90
C SER A 505 9.97 7.48 -3.17
N SER A 506 11.24 7.86 -3.11
CA SER A 506 11.69 9.18 -3.61
C SER A 506 11.52 9.27 -5.12
N ASN A 507 11.43 10.50 -5.64
CA ASN A 507 11.14 10.74 -7.04
C ASN A 507 12.37 11.26 -7.78
N SER A 508 12.73 10.61 -8.90
CA SER A 508 13.86 11.06 -9.71
C SER A 508 13.62 12.40 -10.43
N LEU A 509 12.35 12.79 -10.65
CA LEU A 509 11.99 14.10 -11.20
C LEU A 509 12.10 15.22 -10.17
N GLN A 510 12.04 14.89 -8.88
CA GLN A 510 12.11 15.83 -7.76
C GLN A 510 13.12 15.30 -6.73
N PRO A 511 14.41 15.17 -7.11
CA PRO A 511 15.40 14.40 -6.33
C PRO A 511 15.74 15.00 -4.96
N ASN A 512 15.33 16.24 -4.73
CA ASN A 512 15.49 16.95 -3.46
C ASN A 512 14.29 16.74 -2.51
N GLY A 513 13.25 16.01 -2.94
CA GLY A 513 12.10 15.67 -2.10
C GLY A 513 12.51 14.69 -1.00
N PRO A 514 11.97 14.82 0.24
CA PRO A 514 12.29 13.94 1.33
C PRO A 514 11.49 12.63 1.24
N PHE A 515 11.96 11.55 1.88
CA PHE A 515 11.17 10.33 2.06
C PHE A 515 11.32 9.77 3.49
N PRO A 516 10.22 9.37 4.16
CA PRO A 516 10.30 8.83 5.52
C PRO A 516 10.95 7.44 5.56
N GLN A 517 11.85 7.23 6.52
CA GLN A 517 12.71 6.02 6.59
C GLN A 517 12.43 5.16 7.83
N THR A 518 11.72 5.69 8.83
CA THR A 518 11.62 5.10 10.18
C THR A 518 10.18 5.05 10.70
N ASN A 519 9.21 4.88 9.79
CA ASN A 519 7.78 4.89 10.11
C ASN A 519 7.40 3.86 11.16
N MET A 520 7.82 2.61 11.00
CA MET A 520 7.49 1.56 11.97
C MET A 520 8.13 1.82 13.34
N GLN A 521 9.36 2.32 13.41
CA GLN A 521 9.95 2.73 14.68
C GLN A 521 9.14 3.88 15.34
N THR A 522 8.68 4.84 14.53
CA THR A 522 7.82 5.93 15.00
C THR A 522 6.50 5.41 15.57
N VAL A 523 5.87 4.42 14.92
CA VAL A 523 4.64 3.79 15.43
C VAL A 523 4.90 2.97 16.70
N ILE A 524 6.01 2.24 16.78
CA ILE A 524 6.42 1.53 18.00
C ILE A 524 6.56 2.51 19.17
N ASP A 525 7.21 3.65 18.96
CA ASP A 525 7.36 4.67 20.01
C ASP A 525 6.02 5.34 20.37
N TRP A 526 5.11 5.47 19.42
CA TRP A 526 3.77 5.96 19.69
C TRP A 526 2.94 5.00 20.54
N VAL A 527 2.96 3.71 20.19
CA VAL A 527 2.22 2.64 20.87
C VAL A 527 2.78 2.36 22.26
N GLU A 528 4.10 2.16 22.36
CA GLU A 528 4.72 1.65 23.58
C GLU A 528 5.17 2.75 24.53
N ASN A 529 5.54 3.92 24.00
CA ASN A 529 6.13 5.01 24.77
C ASN A 529 5.25 6.28 24.81
N GLY A 530 4.10 6.27 24.13
CA GLY A 530 3.19 7.43 24.08
C GLY A 530 3.73 8.62 23.30
N VAL A 531 4.78 8.42 22.48
CA VAL A 531 5.40 9.49 21.69
C VAL A 531 4.58 9.73 20.43
N THR A 532 3.64 10.67 20.52
CA THR A 532 2.75 10.99 19.39
C THR A 532 3.50 11.77 18.30
N PRO A 533 3.51 11.30 17.04
CA PRO A 533 4.25 11.95 15.96
C PRO A 533 3.50 13.20 15.48
N GLN A 534 3.79 14.37 16.06
CA GLN A 534 3.20 15.64 15.60
C GLN A 534 3.63 16.01 14.18
N ARG A 535 4.86 15.61 13.82
CA ARG A 535 5.46 15.69 12.49
C ARG A 535 6.18 14.37 12.22
N LEU A 536 6.46 14.07 10.96
CA LEU A 536 7.12 12.82 10.56
C LEU A 536 8.49 13.10 9.93
N ASN A 537 9.56 12.46 10.44
CA ASN A 537 10.91 12.63 9.91
C ASN A 537 11.02 12.01 8.51
N ALA A 538 11.47 12.80 7.54
CA ALA A 538 11.77 12.34 6.19
C ALA A 538 13.11 12.90 5.72
N SER A 539 13.89 12.10 5.01
CA SER A 539 15.27 12.44 4.61
C SER A 539 15.37 12.63 3.10
N VAL A 540 16.11 13.65 2.68
CA VAL A 540 16.48 13.87 1.29
C VAL A 540 17.66 12.97 0.93
N THR A 541 17.47 12.04 0.00
CA THR A 541 18.45 10.99 -0.30
C THR A 541 19.33 11.28 -1.52
N ALA A 542 18.96 12.27 -2.33
CA ALA A 542 19.63 12.63 -3.57
C ALA A 542 19.69 14.16 -3.79
N GLY A 543 20.35 14.57 -4.87
CA GLY A 543 20.47 15.98 -5.25
C GLY A 543 21.33 16.84 -4.31
N PRO A 544 21.39 18.17 -4.55
CA PRO A 544 22.20 19.10 -3.77
C PRO A 544 21.86 19.17 -2.27
N TYR A 545 20.63 18.81 -1.90
CA TYR A 545 20.14 18.84 -0.51
C TYR A 545 20.23 17.48 0.20
N LYS A 546 20.95 16.51 -0.39
CA LYS A 546 21.15 15.19 0.20
C LYS A 546 21.64 15.28 1.65
N GLY A 547 20.96 14.55 2.54
CA GLY A 547 21.24 14.52 3.97
C GLY A 547 20.39 15.48 4.80
N GLU A 548 19.65 16.39 4.15
CA GLU A 548 18.66 17.21 4.85
C GLU A 548 17.53 16.33 5.41
N THR A 549 17.11 16.63 6.63
CA THR A 549 15.91 16.04 7.25
C THR A 549 14.80 17.08 7.27
N GLN A 550 13.66 16.72 6.68
CA GLN A 550 12.45 17.52 6.67
C GLN A 550 11.39 16.86 7.54
N MET A 551 10.74 17.65 8.39
CA MET A 551 9.70 17.19 9.30
C MET A 551 8.34 17.36 8.63
N LEU A 552 7.79 16.31 8.02
CA LEU A 552 6.52 16.37 7.29
C LEU A 552 5.38 16.87 8.20
N CYS A 553 4.49 17.68 7.65
CA CYS A 553 3.31 18.17 8.34
C CYS A 553 2.25 17.07 8.45
N SER A 554 1.57 16.99 9.59
CA SER A 554 0.38 16.17 9.71
C SER A 554 -0.76 16.85 8.94
N TRP A 555 -1.43 16.12 8.06
CA TRP A 555 -2.60 16.60 7.34
C TRP A 555 -3.67 17.11 8.35
N PRO A 556 -4.32 18.28 8.10
CA PRO A 556 -4.35 19.06 6.85
C PRO A 556 -3.25 20.13 6.71
N GLU A 557 -2.33 20.25 7.67
CA GLU A 557 -1.32 21.30 7.58
C GLU A 557 -0.33 21.03 6.45
N ARG A 558 0.13 22.11 5.81
CA ARG A 558 0.98 22.07 4.63
C ARG A 558 2.28 22.83 4.86
N PRO A 559 3.40 22.47 4.21
CA PRO A 559 4.67 23.16 4.41
C PRO A 559 4.65 24.57 3.77
N LEU A 560 5.18 25.55 4.49
CA LEU A 560 5.48 26.89 3.98
C LEU A 560 6.86 27.36 4.47
N TRP A 561 7.77 27.59 3.53
CA TRP A 561 9.13 28.07 3.78
C TRP A 561 9.13 29.59 3.85
N THR A 562 9.52 30.14 5.00
CA THR A 562 9.64 31.60 5.18
C THR A 562 11.11 32.00 5.24
N LYS A 563 11.50 33.03 4.47
CA LYS A 563 12.90 33.52 4.43
C LYS A 563 13.43 34.01 5.79
N GLY A 564 12.54 34.32 6.74
CA GLY A 564 12.88 34.79 8.08
C GLY A 564 13.21 33.67 9.08
N ASN A 565 12.81 32.42 8.83
CA ASN A 565 13.11 31.29 9.71
C ASN A 565 14.36 30.56 9.21
N ALA A 566 15.42 30.55 10.03
CA ALA A 566 16.67 29.83 9.78
C ALA A 566 17.25 29.99 8.34
N ASN A 567 17.16 31.18 7.73
CA ASN A 567 17.58 31.46 6.35
C ASN A 567 16.90 30.59 5.26
N GLY A 568 15.68 30.10 5.49
CA GLY A 568 14.96 29.22 4.54
C GLY A 568 15.32 27.74 4.66
N THR A 569 15.96 27.33 5.77
CA THR A 569 16.29 25.92 6.06
C THR A 569 15.24 25.19 6.92
N GLN A 570 14.17 25.89 7.33
CA GLN A 570 13.03 25.30 8.04
C GLN A 570 11.72 25.86 7.47
N PHE A 571 10.67 25.04 7.49
CA PHE A 571 9.30 25.42 7.14
C PHE A 571 8.34 25.30 8.32
N GLU A 572 7.32 26.14 8.28
CA GLU A 572 6.15 26.07 9.16
C GLU A 572 5.10 25.16 8.53
N CYS A 573 4.34 24.47 9.39
CA CYS A 573 3.15 23.75 8.97
C CYS A 573 1.97 24.70 9.13
N VAL A 574 1.33 25.05 8.01
CA VAL A 574 0.27 26.06 7.97
C VAL A 574 -1.05 25.45 7.55
N TYR A 575 -2.12 25.94 8.17
CA TYR A 575 -3.49 25.65 7.77
C TYR A 575 -3.94 26.66 6.71
N ASP A 576 -4.56 26.18 5.64
CA ASP A 576 -5.09 26.99 4.55
C ASP A 576 -6.40 26.36 4.03
N GLN A 577 -7.49 27.12 4.05
CA GLN A 577 -8.81 26.59 3.67
C GLN A 577 -8.90 26.34 2.16
N GLU A 578 -8.35 27.23 1.33
CA GLU A 578 -8.36 27.05 -0.14
C GLU A 578 -7.57 25.81 -0.54
N SER A 579 -6.47 25.53 0.19
CA SER A 579 -5.71 24.29 0.08
C SER A 579 -6.60 23.08 0.37
N ILE A 580 -7.28 23.02 1.52
CA ILE A 580 -8.13 21.87 1.88
C ILE A 580 -9.25 21.67 0.85
N ASP A 581 -9.85 22.77 0.37
CA ASP A 581 -10.91 22.72 -0.63
C ASP A 581 -10.40 22.14 -1.96
N SER A 582 -9.14 22.40 -2.36
CA SER A 582 -8.54 21.82 -3.57
C SER A 582 -8.33 20.30 -3.49
N TRP A 583 -8.30 19.74 -2.28
CA TRP A 583 -8.17 18.30 -2.04
C TRP A 583 -9.50 17.63 -1.68
N THR A 584 -10.60 18.39 -1.65
CA THR A 584 -11.93 17.88 -1.32
C THR A 584 -12.70 17.54 -2.58
N TYR A 585 -12.99 16.25 -2.78
CA TYR A 585 -13.67 15.76 -3.98
C TYR A 585 -14.99 15.06 -3.64
N THR A 586 -15.95 15.17 -4.56
CA THR A 586 -17.20 14.41 -4.55
C THR A 586 -17.19 13.37 -5.66
N PHE A 587 -17.67 12.15 -5.38
CA PHE A 587 -17.84 11.09 -6.37
C PHE A 587 -19.31 10.95 -6.76
N ASP A 588 -19.85 11.99 -7.37
CA ASP A 588 -21.28 12.13 -7.68
C ASP A 588 -21.72 11.36 -8.93
N ALA A 589 -20.78 10.73 -9.65
CA ALA A 589 -21.11 9.79 -10.71
C ALA A 589 -21.68 8.46 -10.18
N PHE A 590 -21.37 8.07 -8.94
CA PHE A 590 -21.88 6.86 -8.32
C PHE A 590 -23.16 7.11 -7.53
N LYS A 591 -24.09 6.15 -7.57
CA LYS A 591 -25.36 6.23 -6.82
C LYS A 591 -25.23 5.89 -5.33
N VAL A 592 -24.17 5.18 -4.96
CA VAL A 592 -23.86 4.82 -3.58
C VAL A 592 -22.62 5.60 -3.11
N PRO A 593 -22.53 5.94 -1.82
CA PRO A 593 -21.33 6.59 -1.29
C PRO A 593 -20.09 5.75 -1.57
N VAL A 594 -19.05 6.41 -2.09
CA VAL A 594 -17.71 5.85 -2.24
C VAL A 594 -16.82 6.58 -1.23
N TYR A 595 -16.47 5.86 -0.16
CA TYR A 595 -15.70 6.36 0.97
C TYR A 595 -14.20 6.26 0.75
#